data_AF-A0A7X7DJW2-F1
#
_entry.id   AF-A0A7X7DJW2-F1
#
_cell.length_a   1.000
_cell.length_b   1.000
_cell.length_c   1.000
_cell.angle_alpha   90.00
_cell.angle_beta   90.00
_cell.angle_gamma   90.00
#
_symmetry.space_group_name_H-M   'P 1'
#
loop_
_entity.id
_entity.type
_entity.pdbx_description
1 polymer ?
#
loop_
_entity_poly.entity_id
_entity_poly.type
_entity_poly.pdbx_seq_one_letter_code
_entity_poly.pdbx_strand_id
1 'polypeptide(L)'
;MEKITRMKVLTSTAIVLWILFTIWVLSLMGFETLWPAFTVLNLLTLAGGFDKQSIIKIFASSTAGILLALVLVYIMVFITPLVGESLALYIALFLVLMVLLTVDVVFPMFINTNTFIVLTYALVNVPEFMVDWPKYLATVFIGGVIALIGVMGIIKLVTKKAEETTNELL
;
A
#
# COMPACT_ATOMS: atom_id res chain seq x y z
N MET A 1 27.06 -18.67 0.99
CA MET A 1 25.84 -18.36 1.77
C MET A 1 25.88 -16.97 2.41
N GLU A 2 26.96 -16.61 3.13
CA GLU A 2 27.09 -15.32 3.83
C GLU A 2 27.01 -14.07 2.90
N LYS A 3 27.61 -14.13 1.71
CA LYS A 3 27.61 -13.02 0.73
C LYS A 3 26.20 -12.68 0.20
N ILE A 4 25.35 -13.69 0.02
CA ILE A 4 23.94 -13.53 -0.41
C ILE A 4 23.12 -12.89 0.71
N THR A 5 23.34 -13.31 1.95
CA THR A 5 22.69 -12.72 3.13
C THR A 5 23.07 -11.25 3.30
N ARG A 6 24.36 -10.90 3.19
CA ARG A 6 24.82 -9.51 3.26
C ARG A 6 24.21 -8.63 2.16
N MET A 7 24.13 -9.14 0.94
CA MET A 7 23.53 -8.41 -0.18
C MET A 7 22.04 -8.17 0.03
N LYS A 8 21.29 -9.18 0.50
CA LYS A 8 19.87 -9.00 0.87
C LYS A 8 19.68 -7.95 1.96
N VAL A 9 20.49 -7.99 3.02
CA VAL A 9 20.42 -7.01 4.11
C VAL A 9 20.68 -5.59 3.58
N LEU A 10 21.71 -5.42 2.75
CA LEU A 10 22.08 -4.10 2.22
C LEU A 10 21.00 -3.53 1.28
N THR A 11 20.40 -4.37 0.44
CA THR A 11 19.26 -3.98 -0.40
C THR A 11 18.04 -3.60 0.44
N SER A 12 17.69 -4.41 1.45
CA SER A 12 16.58 -4.09 2.35
C SER A 12 16.82 -2.79 3.10
N THR A 13 18.03 -2.54 3.60
CA THR A 13 18.38 -1.28 4.26
C THR A 13 18.27 -0.09 3.31
N ALA A 14 18.75 -0.21 2.07
CA ALA A 14 18.64 0.85 1.07
C ALA A 14 17.17 1.19 0.74
N ILE A 15 16.32 0.17 0.62
CA ILE A 15 14.89 0.40 0.38
C ILE A 15 14.24 1.07 1.60
N VAL A 16 14.53 0.62 2.82
CA VAL A 16 14.00 1.26 4.04
C VAL A 16 14.42 2.73 4.11
N LEU A 17 15.69 3.05 3.82
CA LEU A 17 16.16 4.44 3.77
C LEU A 17 15.43 5.26 2.71
N TRP A 18 15.16 4.68 1.54
CA TRP A 18 14.38 5.34 0.49
C TRP A 18 12.94 5.61 0.91
N ILE A 19 12.32 4.68 1.63
CA ILE A 19 10.97 4.84 2.18
C ILE A 19 10.93 6.01 3.15
N LEU A 20 11.87 6.05 4.10
CA LEU A 20 11.99 7.16 5.06
C LEU A 20 12.25 8.50 4.35
N PHE A 21 13.09 8.50 3.32
CA PHE A 21 13.33 9.68 2.50
C PHE A 21 12.06 10.13 1.77
N THR A 22 11.30 9.20 1.21
CA THR A 22 10.04 9.50 0.51
C THR A 22 9.01 10.10 1.48
N ILE A 23 8.90 9.58 2.70
CA ILE A 23 8.05 10.15 3.78
C ILE A 23 8.44 11.61 4.01
N TRP A 24 9.73 11.86 4.19
CA TRP A 24 10.24 13.19 4.47
C TRP A 24 9.97 14.16 3.31
N VAL A 25 10.21 13.76 2.06
CA VAL A 25 9.91 14.57 0.87
C VAL A 25 8.41 14.86 0.75
N LEU A 26 7.55 13.87 0.93
CA LEU A 26 6.10 14.05 0.86
C LEU A 26 5.60 14.99 1.97
N SER A 27 6.18 14.89 3.18
CA SER A 27 5.88 15.81 4.27
C SER A 27 6.25 17.25 3.92
N LEU A 28 7.42 17.48 3.29
CA LEU A 28 7.82 18.81 2.80
C LEU A 28 6.89 19.34 1.69
N MET A 29 6.28 18.46 0.92
CA MET A 29 5.28 18.81 -0.10
C MET A 29 3.89 19.11 0.48
N GLY A 30 3.72 19.02 1.80
CA GLY A 30 2.45 19.31 2.47
C GLY A 30 1.48 18.13 2.52
N PHE A 31 1.94 16.89 2.24
CA PHE A 31 1.13 15.70 2.46
C PHE A 31 1.12 15.36 3.94
N GLU A 32 -0.04 15.44 4.58
CA GLU A 32 -0.26 15.05 5.97
C GLU A 32 -0.48 13.53 6.07
N THR A 33 -1.12 12.95 5.06
CA THR A 33 -1.54 11.56 5.04
C THR A 33 -0.55 10.72 4.23
N LEU A 34 0.56 10.35 4.88
CA LEU A 34 1.71 9.73 4.22
C LEU A 34 1.59 8.22 4.07
N TRP A 35 0.81 7.56 4.94
CA TRP A 35 0.76 6.11 5.02
C TRP A 35 0.27 5.39 3.74
N PRO A 36 -0.65 5.95 2.90
CA PRO A 36 -1.07 5.31 1.66
C PRO A 36 0.04 5.20 0.61
N ALA A 37 1.13 5.97 0.73
CA ALA A 37 2.31 5.75 -0.11
C ALA A 37 2.93 4.36 0.16
N PHE A 38 2.72 3.79 1.36
CA PHE A 38 3.25 2.49 1.76
C PHE A 38 2.34 1.31 1.43
N THR A 39 1.04 1.52 1.15
CA THR A 39 0.23 0.43 0.59
C THR A 39 0.77 0.02 -0.78
N VAL A 40 1.36 0.99 -1.50
CA VAL A 40 2.09 0.74 -2.74
C VAL A 40 3.43 0.02 -2.49
N LEU A 41 3.97 0.09 -1.27
CA LEU A 41 5.24 -0.53 -0.87
C LEU A 41 5.12 -1.92 -0.27
N ASN A 42 3.93 -2.51 -0.18
CA ASN A 42 3.78 -3.96 -0.13
C ASN A 42 4.35 -4.68 -1.39
N LEU A 43 4.99 -3.93 -2.31
CA LEU A 43 5.97 -4.41 -3.28
C LEU A 43 7.30 -4.91 -2.65
N LEU A 44 7.65 -4.52 -1.43
CA LEU A 44 8.84 -5.05 -0.72
C LEU A 44 8.75 -6.55 -0.45
N THR A 45 7.53 -7.09 -0.40
CA THR A 45 7.19 -8.50 -0.24
C THR A 45 6.92 -9.21 -1.58
N LEU A 46 7.14 -8.56 -2.73
CA LEU A 46 7.34 -9.26 -4.01
C LEU A 46 8.65 -10.04 -3.96
N ALA A 47 8.59 -11.20 -3.32
CA ALA A 47 9.62 -12.21 -3.34
C ALA A 47 9.93 -12.78 -4.75
N GLY A 48 9.39 -12.20 -5.84
CA GLY A 48 9.43 -12.77 -7.20
C GLY A 48 9.73 -11.80 -8.37
N GLY A 49 9.84 -10.47 -8.15
CA GLY A 49 10.23 -9.51 -9.20
C GLY A 49 9.23 -8.38 -9.48
N PHE A 50 9.68 -7.37 -10.24
CA PHE A 50 8.88 -6.21 -10.67
C PHE A 50 8.29 -6.49 -12.05
N ASP A 51 7.07 -7.00 -12.10
CA ASP A 51 6.31 -7.08 -13.34
C ASP A 51 5.26 -5.95 -13.41
N LYS A 52 4.96 -5.53 -14.64
CA LYS A 52 3.99 -4.46 -14.91
C LYS A 52 2.61 -4.77 -14.30
N GLN A 53 2.20 -6.04 -14.24
CA GLN A 53 0.89 -6.41 -13.71
C GLN A 53 0.84 -6.26 -12.19
N SER A 54 1.93 -6.56 -11.47
CA SER A 54 2.02 -6.33 -10.03
C SER A 54 1.92 -4.84 -9.67
N ILE A 55 2.56 -3.96 -10.44
CA ILE A 55 2.43 -2.50 -10.24
C ILE A 55 0.97 -2.07 -10.45
N ILE A 56 0.36 -2.47 -11.57
CA ILE A 56 -1.05 -2.14 -11.87
C ILE A 56 -1.97 -2.65 -10.76
N LYS A 57 -1.78 -3.91 -10.33
CA LYS A 57 -2.56 -4.53 -9.26
C LYS A 57 -2.51 -3.73 -7.96
N ILE A 58 -1.36 -3.17 -7.63
CA ILE A 58 -1.16 -2.47 -6.36
C ILE A 58 -1.81 -1.08 -6.36
N PHE A 59 -1.72 -0.34 -7.47
CA PHE A 59 -2.47 0.91 -7.62
C PHE A 59 -3.97 0.65 -7.71
N ALA A 60 -4.38 -0.39 -8.46
CA ALA A 60 -5.77 -0.79 -8.59
C ALA A 60 -6.38 -1.17 -7.24
N SER A 61 -5.71 -1.98 -6.44
CA SER A 61 -6.21 -2.41 -5.13
C SER A 61 -6.20 -1.30 -4.08
N SER A 62 -5.18 -0.44 -4.09
CA SER A 62 -5.14 0.73 -3.19
C SER A 62 -6.27 1.72 -3.53
N THR A 63 -6.51 1.97 -4.82
CA THR A 63 -7.61 2.85 -5.28
C THR A 63 -8.97 2.24 -4.97
N ALA A 64 -9.17 0.96 -5.29
CA ALA A 64 -10.41 0.25 -4.98
C ALA A 64 -10.65 0.20 -3.45
N GLY A 65 -9.61 0.03 -2.66
CA GLY A 65 -9.67 0.09 -1.20
C GLY A 65 -10.21 1.42 -0.69
N ILE A 66 -9.70 2.54 -1.21
CA ILE A 66 -10.16 3.89 -0.81
C ILE A 66 -11.63 4.10 -1.23
N LEU A 67 -12.00 3.71 -2.45
CA LEU A 67 -13.38 3.89 -2.94
C LEU A 67 -14.38 2.99 -2.20
N LEU A 68 -14.03 1.74 -1.92
CA LEU A 68 -14.86 0.83 -1.13
C LEU A 68 -14.97 1.31 0.33
N ALA A 69 -13.88 1.80 0.90
CA ALA A 69 -13.87 2.40 2.23
C ALA A 69 -14.78 3.62 2.30
N LEU A 70 -14.79 4.46 1.27
CA LEU A 70 -15.70 5.61 1.21
C LEU A 70 -17.17 5.16 1.29
N VAL A 71 -17.57 4.19 0.47
CA VAL A 71 -18.93 3.62 0.49
C VAL A 71 -19.27 3.06 1.88
N LEU A 72 -18.33 2.33 2.47
CA LEU A 72 -18.53 1.72 3.78
C LEU A 72 -18.69 2.75 4.89
N VAL A 73 -17.86 3.81 4.88
CA VAL A 73 -17.96 4.89 5.86
C VAL A 73 -19.29 5.62 5.70
N TYR A 74 -19.77 5.84 4.46
CA TYR A 74 -21.11 6.39 4.24
C TYR A 74 -22.22 5.50 4.82
N ILE A 75 -22.12 4.17 4.63
CA ILE A 75 -23.05 3.22 5.25
C ILE A 75 -22.99 3.35 6.77
N MET A 76 -21.79 3.39 7.36
CA MET A 76 -21.61 3.51 8.81
C MET A 76 -22.23 4.80 9.35
N VAL A 77 -21.96 5.94 8.73
CA VAL A 77 -22.53 7.25 9.10
C VAL A 77 -24.06 7.23 9.00
N PHE A 78 -24.61 6.56 7.98
CA PHE A 78 -26.06 6.46 7.78
C PHE A 78 -26.75 5.55 8.80
N ILE A 79 -26.14 4.42 9.17
CA ILE A 79 -26.75 3.46 10.11
C ILE A 79 -26.50 3.79 11.58
N THR A 80 -25.43 4.54 11.89
CA THR A 80 -25.06 4.91 13.28
C THR A 80 -26.22 5.53 14.07
N PRO A 81 -27.02 6.47 13.51
CA PRO A 81 -28.19 7.01 14.20
C PRO A 81 -29.30 6.00 14.53
N LEU A 82 -29.34 4.85 13.84
CA LEU A 82 -30.37 3.83 14.00
C LEU A 82 -30.00 2.78 15.04
N VAL A 83 -28.73 2.35 15.07
CA VAL A 83 -28.28 1.19 15.85
C VAL A 83 -27.19 1.52 16.89
N GLY A 84 -26.72 2.76 16.91
CA GLY A 84 -25.58 3.18 17.73
C GLY A 84 -24.23 2.83 17.11
N GLU A 85 -23.19 3.55 17.54
CA GLU A 85 -21.84 3.50 16.96
C GLU A 85 -21.20 2.11 17.02
N SER A 86 -21.27 1.43 18.17
CA SER A 86 -20.67 0.10 18.35
C SER A 86 -21.28 -0.94 17.40
N LEU A 87 -22.61 -0.94 17.28
CA LEU A 87 -23.34 -1.91 16.46
C LEU A 87 -23.15 -1.60 14.96
N ALA A 88 -23.10 -0.31 14.60
CA ALA A 88 -22.76 0.14 13.26
C ALA A 88 -21.36 -0.33 12.83
N LEU A 89 -20.36 -0.24 13.72
CA LEU A 89 -19.01 -0.74 13.47
C LEU A 89 -19.00 -2.27 13.24
N TYR A 90 -19.69 -3.06 14.06
CA TYR A 90 -19.75 -4.51 13.87
C TYR A 90 -20.43 -4.90 12.55
N ILE A 91 -21.49 -4.21 12.17
CA ILE A 91 -22.17 -4.42 10.88
C ILE A 91 -21.21 -4.08 9.73
N ALA A 92 -20.52 -2.93 9.80
CA ALA A 92 -19.59 -2.52 8.76
C ALA A 92 -18.39 -3.48 8.63
N LEU A 93 -17.83 -3.92 9.76
CA LEU A 93 -16.78 -4.94 9.81
C LEU A 93 -17.24 -6.27 9.22
N PHE A 94 -18.44 -6.73 9.58
CA PHE A 94 -19.01 -7.96 9.03
C PHE A 94 -19.14 -7.89 7.51
N LEU A 95 -19.69 -6.79 6.98
CA LEU A 95 -19.84 -6.59 5.53
C LEU A 95 -18.48 -6.58 4.82
N VAL A 96 -17.49 -5.87 5.36
CA VAL A 96 -16.13 -5.84 4.79
C VAL A 96 -15.48 -7.21 4.78
N LEU A 97 -15.54 -7.93 5.90
CA LEU A 97 -14.94 -9.26 5.99
C LEU A 97 -15.64 -10.24 5.05
N MET A 98 -16.97 -10.16 4.92
CA MET A 98 -17.70 -10.97 3.95
C MET A 98 -17.26 -10.67 2.52
N VAL A 99 -17.15 -9.39 2.13
CA VAL A 99 -16.66 -9.01 0.80
C VAL A 99 -15.24 -9.49 0.57
N LEU A 100 -14.35 -9.31 1.55
CA LEU A 100 -12.95 -9.73 1.42
C LEU A 100 -12.79 -11.23 1.30
N LEU A 101 -13.53 -12.03 2.09
CA LEU A 101 -13.39 -13.48 2.11
C LEU A 101 -14.12 -14.20 0.96
N THR A 102 -15.01 -13.50 0.25
CA THR A 102 -15.78 -14.09 -0.86
C THR A 102 -15.36 -13.54 -2.22
N VAL A 103 -15.03 -12.25 -2.30
CA VAL A 103 -14.74 -11.56 -3.56
C VAL A 103 -13.25 -11.58 -3.89
N ASP A 104 -12.35 -11.82 -2.94
CA ASP A 104 -10.91 -12.03 -3.23
C ASP A 104 -10.68 -13.19 -4.21
N VAL A 105 -11.51 -14.24 -4.16
CA VAL A 105 -11.49 -15.37 -5.09
C VAL A 105 -11.88 -14.95 -6.51
N VAL A 106 -12.73 -13.93 -6.66
CA VAL A 106 -13.31 -13.51 -7.94
C VAL A 106 -12.57 -12.32 -8.57
N PHE A 107 -12.14 -11.35 -7.76
CA PHE A 107 -11.46 -10.12 -8.21
C PHE A 107 -10.20 -9.81 -7.37
N PRO A 108 -9.20 -10.72 -7.34
CA PRO A 108 -7.97 -10.54 -6.53
C PRO A 108 -7.13 -9.33 -6.95
N MET A 109 -7.39 -8.80 -8.15
CA MET A 109 -6.76 -7.58 -8.65
C MET A 109 -7.13 -6.35 -7.81
N PHE A 110 -8.38 -6.25 -7.35
CA PHE A 110 -8.91 -5.08 -6.65
C PHE A 110 -9.10 -5.31 -5.16
N ILE A 111 -9.33 -6.56 -4.76
CA ILE A 111 -9.64 -6.94 -3.38
C ILE A 111 -8.53 -7.87 -2.88
N ASN A 112 -7.62 -7.32 -2.08
CA ASN A 112 -6.50 -8.02 -1.48
C ASN A 112 -6.07 -7.37 -0.16
N THR A 113 -4.95 -7.79 0.41
CA THR A 113 -4.40 -7.27 1.68
C THR A 113 -4.28 -5.75 1.71
N ASN A 114 -3.93 -5.10 0.59
CA ASN A 114 -3.87 -3.64 0.55
C ASN A 114 -5.25 -3.01 0.71
N THR A 115 -6.25 -3.56 0.01
CA THR A 115 -7.65 -3.15 0.14
C THR A 115 -8.12 -3.28 1.58
N PHE A 116 -7.78 -4.40 2.25
CA PHE A 116 -8.13 -4.62 3.65
C PHE A 116 -7.52 -3.57 4.59
N ILE A 117 -6.24 -3.23 4.42
CA ILE A 117 -5.56 -2.22 5.23
C ILE A 117 -6.28 -0.87 5.14
N VAL A 118 -6.69 -0.46 3.93
CA VAL A 118 -7.41 0.80 3.74
C VAL A 118 -8.79 0.75 4.40
N LEU A 119 -9.51 -0.37 4.23
CA LEU A 119 -10.85 -0.55 4.80
C LEU A 119 -10.83 -0.51 6.33
N THR A 120 -9.86 -1.17 6.98
CA THR A 120 -9.75 -1.17 8.44
C THR A 120 -9.36 0.21 8.97
N TYR A 121 -8.42 0.90 8.33
CA TYR A 121 -8.06 2.26 8.70
C TYR A 121 -9.25 3.22 8.61
N ALA A 122 -10.04 3.15 7.53
CA ALA A 122 -11.20 4.00 7.33
C ALA A 122 -12.30 3.78 8.38
N LEU A 123 -12.51 2.54 8.81
CA LEU A 123 -13.48 2.19 9.86
C LEU A 123 -13.08 2.69 11.24
N VAL A 124 -11.78 2.74 11.53
CA VAL A 124 -11.28 3.25 12.82
C VAL A 124 -11.24 4.78 12.84
N ASN A 125 -11.05 5.42 11.69
CA ASN A 125 -10.86 6.87 11.57
C ASN A 125 -11.93 7.52 10.68
N VAL A 126 -13.20 7.20 10.92
CA VAL A 126 -14.34 7.64 10.10
C VAL A 126 -14.36 9.16 9.84
N PRO A 127 -14.22 10.05 10.85
CA PRO A 127 -14.31 11.49 10.62
C PRO A 127 -13.17 12.02 9.75
N GLU A 128 -11.94 11.57 10.02
CA GLU A 128 -10.75 11.93 9.25
C GLU A 128 -10.87 11.41 7.82
N PHE A 129 -11.33 10.16 7.66
CA PHE A 129 -11.44 9.54 6.35
C PHE A 129 -12.43 10.23 5.42
N MET A 130 -13.57 10.69 5.95
CA MET A 130 -14.59 11.43 5.19
C MET A 130 -14.07 12.73 4.58
N VAL A 131 -13.08 13.37 5.23
CA VAL A 131 -12.50 14.63 4.76
C VAL A 131 -11.29 14.36 3.87
N ASP A 132 -10.43 13.43 4.26
CA ASP A 132 -9.10 13.27 3.67
C ASP A 132 -9.02 12.18 2.60
N TRP A 133 -10.12 11.48 2.27
CA TRP A 133 -10.10 10.47 1.19
C TRP A 133 -9.52 10.96 -0.16
N PRO A 134 -9.73 12.21 -0.61
CA PRO A 134 -9.09 12.70 -1.83
C PRO A 134 -7.57 12.84 -1.65
N LYS A 135 -7.13 13.25 -0.45
CA LYS A 135 -5.71 13.33 -0.11
C LYS A 135 -5.09 11.93 -0.11
N TYR A 136 -5.77 10.91 0.42
CA TYR A 136 -5.28 9.53 0.37
C TYR A 136 -5.09 9.05 -1.07
N LEU A 137 -6.01 9.36 -2.00
CA LEU A 137 -5.83 9.05 -3.42
C LEU A 137 -4.62 9.78 -3.99
N ALA A 138 -4.48 11.08 -3.70
CA ALA A 138 -3.32 11.85 -4.14
C ALA A 138 -2.01 11.24 -3.63
N THR A 139 -1.95 10.82 -2.37
CA THR A 139 -0.78 10.13 -1.79
C THR A 139 -0.52 8.78 -2.46
N VAL A 140 -1.56 7.99 -2.73
CA VAL A 140 -1.41 6.69 -3.44
C VAL A 140 -0.73 6.90 -4.78
N PHE A 141 -1.18 7.87 -5.59
CA PHE A 141 -0.60 8.09 -6.91
C PHE A 141 0.74 8.81 -6.86
N ILE A 142 0.83 9.95 -6.18
CA ILE A 142 2.04 10.78 -6.17
C ILE A 142 3.12 10.13 -5.31
N GLY A 143 2.78 9.82 -4.06
CA GLY A 143 3.70 9.15 -3.13
C GLY A 143 4.07 7.74 -3.59
N GLY A 144 3.10 6.98 -4.09
CA GLY A 144 3.36 5.65 -4.63
C GLY A 144 4.29 5.66 -5.85
N VAL A 145 4.14 6.62 -6.77
CA VAL A 145 5.04 6.74 -7.93
C VAL A 145 6.46 7.12 -7.49
N ILE A 146 6.62 8.11 -6.61
CA ILE A 146 7.94 8.50 -6.09
C ILE A 146 8.63 7.32 -5.40
N ALA A 147 7.89 6.63 -4.52
CA ALA A 147 8.37 5.46 -3.81
C ALA A 147 8.81 4.37 -4.80
N LEU A 148 7.98 4.06 -5.79
CA LEU A 148 8.26 3.03 -6.80
C LEU A 148 9.51 3.33 -7.64
N ILE A 149 9.67 4.57 -8.10
CA ILE A 149 10.81 4.96 -8.94
C ILE A 149 12.12 4.70 -8.21
N GLY A 150 12.23 5.09 -6.94
CA GLY A 150 13.48 4.86 -6.21
C GLY A 150 13.71 3.40 -5.82
N VAL A 151 12.67 2.63 -5.50
CA VAL A 151 12.83 1.18 -5.29
C VAL A 151 13.32 0.49 -6.57
N MET A 152 12.73 0.81 -7.72
CA MET A 152 13.19 0.29 -9.03
C MET A 152 14.64 0.69 -9.31
N GLY A 153 15.02 1.94 -8.99
CA GLY A 153 16.39 2.42 -9.13
C GLY A 153 17.39 1.64 -8.26
N ILE A 154 17.07 1.43 -6.98
CA ILE A 154 17.91 0.67 -6.04
C ILE A 154 18.13 -0.76 -6.55
N ILE A 155 17.05 -1.43 -6.97
CA ILE A 155 17.14 -2.82 -7.44
C ILE A 155 17.98 -2.90 -8.70
N LYS A 156 17.79 -1.99 -9.67
CA LYS A 156 18.60 -1.94 -10.89
C LYS A 156 20.09 -1.75 -10.59
N LEU A 157 20.43 -0.88 -9.63
CA LEU A 157 21.82 -0.67 -9.21
C LEU A 157 22.43 -1.88 -8.54
N VAL A 158 21.68 -2.57 -7.68
CA VAL A 158 22.15 -3.80 -7.02
C VAL A 158 22.36 -4.93 -8.03
N THR A 159 21.41 -5.14 -8.95
CA THR A 159 21.51 -6.18 -9.99
C THR A 159 22.70 -5.94 -10.91
N LYS A 160 22.89 -4.70 -11.38
CA LYS A 160 24.04 -4.34 -12.23
C LYS A 160 25.38 -4.64 -11.52
N LYS A 161 25.50 -4.26 -10.24
CA LYS A 161 26.72 -4.51 -9.45
C LYS A 161 26.99 -6.01 -9.25
N ALA A 162 25.93 -6.81 -9.11
CA ALA A 162 26.06 -8.27 -9.00
C ALA A 162 26.53 -8.93 -10.31
N GLU A 163 26.06 -8.44 -11.46
CA GLU A 163 26.51 -8.89 -12.79
C GLU A 163 27.99 -8.55 -13.04
N GLU A 164 28.40 -7.30 -12.76
CA GLU A 164 29.80 -6.87 -12.88
C GLU A 164 30.73 -7.74 -12.02
N THR A 165 30.35 -8.02 -10.77
CA THR A 165 31.12 -8.88 -9.86
C THR A 165 31.23 -10.33 -10.37
N THR A 166 30.24 -10.81 -11.13
CA THR A 166 30.24 -12.18 -11.66
C THR A 166 31.11 -12.30 -12.90
N ASN A 167 31.12 -11.28 -13.76
CA ASN A 167 31.96 -11.23 -14.96
C ASN A 167 33.46 -11.05 -14.65
N GLU A 168 33.82 -10.42 -13.52
CA GLU A 168 35.23 -10.34 -13.07
C GLU A 168 35.79 -11.67 -12.54
N LEU A 169 34.92 -12.67 -12.30
CA LEU A 169 35.29 -13.99 -11.77
C LEU A 169 35.33 -15.10 -12.84
N LEU A 170 35.02 -14.76 -14.10
CA LEU A 170 35.11 -15.64 -15.28
C LEU A 170 36.30 -15.24 -16.16
#